data_AF-A0A385FVN9-F1
#
_entry.id   AF-A0A385FVN9-F1
#
_cell.length_a   1.000
_cell.length_b   1.000
_cell.length_c   1.000
_cell.angle_alpha   90.00
_cell.angle_beta   90.00
_cell.angle_gamma   90.00
#
_symmetry.space_group_name_H-M   'P 1'
#
loop_
_entity.id
_entity.type
_entity.pdbx_description
1 polymer ?
#
loop_
_entity_poly.entity_id
_entity_poly.type
_entity_poly.pdbx_seq_one_letter_code
_entity_poly.pdbx_strand_id
1 'polypeptide(L)'
;MGYGFLRTFEIVVYQTNVLLFDEYRVVKAGGEYRLEGYRRIVLLLLHNYFEIILWLACTYTVMAADFEHKWQPGTGTVFGGIYSSFITMTSFGDFDLLPKSTMAASVLLFHATVGLFMTLLSLARFISLIPAPKTRDIIEIKQIESAKDNQ
;
A
#
# COMPACT_ATOMS: atom_id res chain seq x y z
N MET A 1 -12.89 -10.99 13.57
CA MET A 1 -11.79 -10.04 13.85
C MET A 1 -10.41 -10.69 13.70
N GLY A 2 -10.09 -11.75 14.45
CA GLY A 2 -8.74 -12.35 14.43
C GLY A 2 -8.23 -12.80 13.06
N TYR A 3 -9.06 -13.46 12.25
CA TYR A 3 -8.68 -13.89 10.90
C TYR A 3 -8.41 -12.70 9.95
N GLY A 4 -9.23 -11.65 9.99
CA GLY A 4 -9.03 -10.45 9.17
C GLY A 4 -7.74 -9.70 9.53
N PHE A 5 -7.39 -9.62 10.82
CA PHE A 5 -6.12 -9.04 11.24
C PHE A 5 -4.92 -9.85 10.72
N LEU A 6 -4.97 -11.18 10.86
CA LEU A 6 -3.93 -12.06 10.34
C LEU A 6 -3.77 -11.90 8.82
N ARG A 7 -4.88 -11.78 8.10
CA ARG A 7 -4.87 -11.60 6.65
C ARG A 7 -4.30 -10.25 6.21
N THR A 8 -4.70 -9.15 6.87
CA THR A 8 -4.10 -7.83 6.62
C THR A 8 -2.60 -7.83 6.92
N PHE A 9 -2.18 -8.48 8.01
CA PHE A 9 -0.77 -8.62 8.35
C PHE A 9 0.00 -9.45 7.31
N GLU A 10 -0.57 -10.57 6.88
CA GLU A 10 -0.02 -11.43 5.84
C GLU A 10 0.22 -10.64 4.54
N ILE A 11 -0.77 -9.88 4.08
CA ILE A 11 -0.67 -9.02 2.89
C ILE A 11 0.46 -8.00 3.05
N VAL A 12 0.55 -7.32 4.19
CA VAL A 12 1.60 -6.31 4.45
C VAL A 12 2.99 -6.95 4.42
N VAL A 13 3.17 -8.12 5.05
CA VAL A 13 4.46 -8.82 5.09
C VAL A 13 4.86 -9.30 3.69
N TYR A 14 3.96 -9.92 2.94
CA TYR A 14 4.27 -10.37 1.59
C TYR A 14 4.54 -9.20 0.64
N GLN A 15 3.75 -8.13 0.72
CA GLN A 15 3.96 -6.94 -0.10
C GLN A 15 5.34 -6.32 0.17
N THR A 16 5.74 -6.24 1.43
CA THR A 16 7.07 -5.79 1.85
C THR A 16 8.17 -6.70 1.31
N ASN A 17 8.02 -8.02 1.50
CA ASN A 17 9.02 -9.00 1.09
C ASN A 17 9.23 -9.01 -0.42
N VAL A 18 8.14 -9.05 -1.19
CA VAL A 18 8.18 -9.10 -2.65
C VAL A 18 8.71 -7.78 -3.24
N LEU A 19 8.30 -6.62 -2.70
CA LEU A 19 8.69 -5.34 -3.29
C LEU A 19 10.06 -4.82 -2.84
N LEU A 20 10.47 -5.04 -1.59
CA LEU A 20 11.74 -4.50 -1.07
C LEU A 20 12.86 -5.53 -1.05
N PHE A 21 12.56 -6.74 -0.56
CA PHE A 21 13.61 -7.71 -0.26
C PHE A 21 13.93 -8.63 -1.44
N ASP A 22 12.96 -8.95 -2.28
CA ASP A 22 13.15 -9.90 -3.39
C ASP A 22 14.07 -9.32 -4.47
N GLU A 23 13.87 -8.05 -4.84
CA GLU A 23 14.75 -7.33 -5.75
C GLU A 23 16.17 -7.22 -5.20
N TYR A 24 16.32 -6.86 -3.92
CA TYR A 24 17.62 -6.77 -3.27
C TYR A 24 18.36 -8.13 -3.22
N ARG A 25 17.65 -9.23 -2.94
CA ARG A 25 18.23 -10.58 -2.88
C ARG A 25 18.73 -11.05 -4.23
N VAL A 26 17.96 -10.82 -5.29
CA VAL A 26 18.33 -11.23 -6.66
C VAL A 26 19.55 -10.45 -7.15
N VAL A 27 19.57 -9.13 -6.92
CA VAL A 27 20.72 -8.28 -7.26
C VAL A 27 21.97 -8.72 -6.48
N LYS A 28 21.86 -8.99 -5.18
CA LYS A 28 22.98 -9.46 -4.35
C LYS A 28 23.49 -10.85 -4.77
N ALA A 29 22.61 -11.72 -5.26
CA ALA A 29 22.97 -13.04 -5.78
C ALA A 29 23.58 -13.00 -7.20
N GLY A 30 23.74 -11.80 -7.79
CA GLY A 30 24.28 -11.62 -9.14
C GLY A 30 23.30 -12.00 -10.26
N GLY A 31 22.01 -12.15 -9.95
CA GLY A 31 20.96 -12.44 -10.92
C GLY A 31 20.37 -11.17 -11.52
N GLU A 32 19.86 -11.27 -12.76
CA GLU A 32 19.01 -10.23 -13.33
C GLU A 32 17.59 -10.34 -12.77
N TYR A 33 17.12 -9.30 -12.08
CA TYR A 33 15.73 -9.23 -11.63
C TYR A 33 14.81 -9.01 -12.84
N ARG A 34 14.09 -10.06 -13.26
CA ARG A 34 13.14 -10.01 -14.37
C ARG A 34 11.72 -10.04 -13.85
N LEU A 35 10.97 -8.97 -14.11
CA LEU A 35 9.54 -8.91 -13.83
C LEU A 35 8.76 -9.59 -14.96
N GLU A 36 8.09 -10.70 -14.65
CA GLU A 36 7.27 -11.45 -15.65
C GLU A 36 6.12 -10.62 -16.24
N GLY A 37 5.68 -9.56 -15.57
CA GLY A 37 4.72 -8.63 -16.17
C GLY A 37 4.17 -7.59 -15.20
N TYR A 38 4.34 -6.31 -15.55
CA TYR A 38 3.81 -5.16 -14.81
C TYR A 38 2.29 -5.25 -14.56
N ARG A 39 1.52 -5.73 -15.54
CA ARG A 39 0.06 -5.86 -15.43
C ARG A 39 -0.38 -6.76 -14.28
N ARG A 40 0.32 -7.89 -14.07
CA ARG A 40 -0.01 -8.84 -13.01
C ARG A 40 0.21 -8.22 -11.63
N ILE A 41 1.28 -7.44 -11.48
CA ILE A 41 1.61 -6.76 -10.22
C ILE A 41 0.56 -5.73 -9.86
N VAL A 42 0.14 -4.90 -10.83
CA VAL A 42 -0.93 -3.92 -10.60
C VAL A 42 -2.23 -4.59 -10.17
N LEU A 43 -2.61 -5.70 -10.83
CA LEU A 43 -3.82 -6.45 -10.45
C LEU A 43 -3.72 -7.06 -9.05
N LEU A 44 -2.57 -7.64 -8.69
CA LEU A 44 -2.33 -8.17 -7.35
C LEU A 44 -2.40 -7.06 -6.29
N LEU A 45 -1.86 -5.88 -6.61
CA LEU A 45 -1.90 -4.73 -5.73
C LEU A 45 -3.32 -4.24 -5.49
N LEU A 46 -4.13 -4.14 -6.56
CA LEU A 46 -5.55 -3.77 -6.47
C LEU A 46 -6.34 -4.79 -5.67
N HIS A 47 -6.05 -6.08 -5.85
CA HIS A 47 -6.70 -7.15 -5.08
C HIS A 47 -6.37 -7.06 -3.60
N ASN A 48 -5.09 -6.90 -3.26
CA ASN A 48 -4.63 -6.69 -1.88
C ASN A 48 -5.28 -5.45 -1.25
N TYR A 49 -5.38 -4.37 -2.02
CA TYR A 49 -6.03 -3.13 -1.58
C TYR A 49 -7.52 -3.35 -1.26
N PHE A 50 -8.23 -4.05 -2.13
CA PHE A 50 -9.64 -4.38 -1.95
C PHE A 50 -9.87 -5.32 -0.77
N GLU A 51 -9.01 -6.33 -0.59
CA GLU A 51 -9.12 -7.29 0.51
C GLU A 51 -8.97 -6.59 1.88
N ILE A 52 -8.01 -5.66 2.02
CA ILE A 52 -7.84 -4.88 3.25
C ILE A 52 -9.10 -4.05 3.56
N ILE A 53 -9.67 -3.39 2.55
CA ILE A 53 -10.90 -2.61 2.70
C ILE A 53 -12.03 -3.49 3.23
N LEU A 54 -12.21 -4.69 2.68
CA LEU A 54 -13.27 -5.59 3.13
C LEU A 54 -13.06 -6.07 4.58
N TRP A 55 -11.84 -6.43 4.95
CA TRP A 55 -11.55 -6.89 6.32
C TRP A 55 -11.76 -5.80 7.37
N LEU A 56 -11.38 -4.57 7.07
CA LEU A 56 -11.55 -3.45 7.98
C LEU A 56 -12.98 -2.91 7.97
N ALA A 57 -13.68 -2.98 6.84
CA ALA A 57 -15.12 -2.76 6.78
C ALA A 57 -15.88 -3.70 7.71
N CYS A 58 -15.59 -5.01 7.66
CA CYS A 58 -16.19 -5.97 8.59
C CYS A 58 -15.88 -5.64 10.05
N THR A 59 -14.66 -5.18 10.33
CA THR A 59 -14.25 -4.79 11.69
C THR A 59 -15.05 -3.59 12.18
N TYR A 60 -15.24 -2.56 11.35
CA TYR A 60 -16.05 -1.39 11.67
C TYR A 60 -17.53 -1.71 11.81
N THR A 61 -18.08 -2.60 10.99
CA THR A 61 -19.47 -3.04 11.14
C THR A 61 -19.69 -3.78 12.47
N VAL A 62 -18.75 -4.64 12.88
CA VAL A 62 -18.86 -5.35 14.17
C VAL A 62 -18.64 -4.41 15.36
N MET A 63 -17.73 -3.45 15.23
CA MET A 63 -17.42 -2.45 16.26
C MET A 63 -18.28 -1.18 16.13
N ALA A 64 -19.42 -1.22 15.44
CA ALA A 64 -20.19 -0.02 15.11
C ALA A 64 -20.62 0.80 16.34
N ALA A 65 -20.80 0.16 17.50
CA ALA A 65 -21.12 0.84 18.76
C ALA A 65 -19.93 1.65 19.32
N ASP A 66 -18.70 1.24 19.03
CA ASP A 66 -17.46 1.88 19.50
C ASP A 66 -17.02 3.06 18.62
N PHE A 67 -17.73 3.31 17.51
CA PHE A 67 -17.44 4.39 16.58
C PHE A 67 -18.63 5.35 16.46
N GLU A 68 -18.34 6.64 16.38
CA GLU A 68 -19.29 7.64 15.93
C GLU A 68 -19.10 7.87 14.44
N HIS A 69 -20.14 7.60 13.65
CA HIS A 69 -20.10 7.80 12.21
C HIS A 69 -20.67 9.18 11.89
N LYS A 70 -19.94 9.98 11.11
CA LYS A 70 -20.46 11.24 10.61
C LYS A 70 -21.66 11.00 9.70
N TRP A 71 -21.59 9.95 8.87
CA TRP A 71 -22.74 9.44 8.13
C TRP A 71 -23.62 8.51 8.98
N GLN A 72 -24.50 9.11 9.79
CA GLN A 72 -25.39 8.38 10.72
C GLN A 72 -26.23 7.27 10.07
N PRO A 73 -26.87 7.44 8.90
CA PRO A 73 -27.63 6.38 8.23
C PRO A 73 -26.80 5.15 7.85
N GLY A 74 -25.48 5.30 7.70
CA GLY A 74 -24.57 4.21 7.36
C GLY A 74 -24.13 3.36 8.57
N THR A 75 -24.35 3.83 9.80
CA THR A 75 -23.85 3.19 11.03
C THR A 75 -24.32 1.73 11.14
N GLY A 76 -23.38 0.81 11.34
CA GLY A 76 -23.68 -0.62 11.52
C GLY A 76 -24.17 -1.35 10.26
N THR A 77 -24.23 -0.66 9.12
CA THR A 77 -24.53 -1.29 7.83
C THR A 77 -23.25 -1.80 7.16
N VAL A 78 -23.39 -2.81 6.30
CA VAL A 78 -22.26 -3.33 5.49
C VAL A 78 -21.71 -2.24 4.58
N PHE A 79 -22.59 -1.46 3.95
CA PHE A 79 -22.19 -0.41 3.03
C PHE A 79 -21.50 0.76 3.75
N GLY A 80 -21.97 1.14 4.95
CA GLY A 80 -21.31 2.13 5.79
C GLY A 80 -19.90 1.69 6.20
N GLY A 81 -19.72 0.44 6.63
CA GLY A 81 -18.40 -0.11 6.94
C GLY A 81 -17.44 -0.06 5.75
N ILE A 82 -17.90 -0.42 4.55
CA ILE A 82 -17.11 -0.35 3.32
C ILE A 82 -16.75 1.09 2.99
N TYR A 83 -17.71 2.02 3.06
CA TYR A 83 -17.51 3.43 2.79
C TYR A 83 -16.46 4.04 3.73
N SER A 84 -16.62 3.86 5.04
CA SER A 84 -15.68 4.39 6.03
C SER A 84 -14.31 3.73 5.91
N SER A 85 -14.25 2.44 5.58
CA SER A 85 -12.99 1.74 5.33
C SER A 85 -12.28 2.26 4.08
N PHE A 86 -13.02 2.51 3.00
CA PHE A 86 -12.48 3.05 1.75
C PHE A 86 -11.90 4.46 1.94
N ILE A 87 -12.63 5.34 2.63
CA ILE A 87 -12.17 6.71 2.94
C ILE A 87 -10.91 6.68 3.80
N THR A 88 -10.90 5.86 4.86
CA THR A 88 -9.73 5.70 5.73
C THR A 88 -8.51 5.20 4.96
N MET A 89 -8.70 4.19 4.10
CA MET A 89 -7.62 3.60 3.31
C MET A 89 -7.03 4.56 2.27
N THR A 90 -7.88 5.39 1.66
CA THR A 90 -7.46 6.36 0.64
C THR A 90 -6.94 7.68 1.22
N SER A 91 -7.04 7.87 2.55
CA SER A 91 -6.65 9.10 3.25
C SER A 91 -7.31 10.36 2.69
N PHE A 92 -8.46 10.23 2.00
CA PHE A 92 -9.21 11.37 1.47
C PHE A 92 -10.11 11.98 2.53
N GLY A 93 -9.69 13.12 3.09
CA GLY A 93 -10.61 14.06 3.74
C GLY A 93 -11.11 13.68 5.14
N ASP A 94 -12.08 14.47 5.58
CA ASP A 94 -12.65 14.56 6.93
C ASP A 94 -12.94 13.19 7.56
N PHE A 95 -12.54 13.01 8.82
CA PHE A 95 -12.64 11.73 9.53
C PHE A 95 -14.11 11.32 9.68
N ASP A 96 -14.57 10.39 8.84
CA ASP A 96 -15.95 9.86 8.90
C ASP A 96 -16.20 9.03 10.17
N LEU A 97 -15.13 8.45 10.75
CA LEU A 97 -15.17 7.67 11.97
C LEU A 97 -14.42 8.36 13.11
N LEU A 98 -15.12 8.63 14.21
CA LEU A 98 -14.52 9.07 15.46
C LEU A 98 -14.55 7.91 16.47
N PRO A 99 -13.39 7.45 17.00
CA PRO A 99 -13.35 6.36 17.96
C PRO A 99 -13.84 6.82 19.34
N LYS A 100 -14.77 6.08 19.95
CA LYS A 100 -15.25 6.32 21.31
C LYS A 100 -14.44 5.58 22.38
N SER A 101 -13.80 4.47 21.99
CA SER A 101 -13.00 3.64 22.87
C SER A 101 -11.53 3.61 22.44
N THR A 102 -10.63 3.32 23.38
CA THR A 102 -9.19 3.15 23.09
C THR A 102 -8.96 2.04 22.08
N MET A 103 -9.76 0.96 22.15
CA MET A 103 -9.67 -0.15 21.19
C MET A 103 -10.03 0.31 19.77
N ALA A 104 -11.13 1.06 19.61
CA ALA A 104 -11.52 1.63 18.32
C ALA A 104 -10.43 2.56 17.75
N ALA A 105 -9.80 3.37 18.61
CA ALA A 105 -8.69 4.24 18.21
C ALA A 105 -7.46 3.43 17.75
N SER A 106 -7.12 2.33 18.44
CA SER A 106 -6.03 1.44 18.02
C SER A 106 -6.31 0.77 16.67
N VAL A 107 -7.55 0.33 16.42
CA VAL A 107 -7.95 -0.25 15.13
C VAL A 107 -7.86 0.79 14.01
N LEU A 108 -8.36 2.01 14.26
CA LEU A 108 -8.31 3.10 13.29
C LEU A 108 -6.85 3.51 12.97
N LEU A 109 -5.99 3.58 13.99
CA LEU A 109 -4.56 3.86 13.83
C LEU A 109 -3.86 2.75 13.04
N PHE A 110 -4.17 1.48 13.33
CA PHE A 110 -3.66 0.34 12.59
C PHE A 110 -4.07 0.42 11.12
N HIS A 111 -5.34 0.72 10.83
CA HIS A 111 -5.83 0.92 9.47
C HIS A 111 -5.04 2.03 8.76
N ALA A 112 -4.97 3.22 9.34
CA ALA A 112 -4.27 4.36 8.75
C ALA A 112 -2.80 4.03 8.46
N THR A 113 -2.13 3.33 9.38
CA THR A 113 -0.74 2.90 9.20
C THR A 113 -0.58 1.91 8.05
N VAL A 114 -1.47 0.91 7.94
CA VAL A 114 -1.47 -0.05 6.84
C VAL A 114 -1.75 0.62 5.50
N GLY A 115 -2.75 1.52 5.45
CA GLY A 115 -3.10 2.27 4.24
C GLY A 115 -1.98 3.16 3.74
N LEU A 116 -1.34 3.91 4.65
CA LEU A 116 -0.15 4.70 4.35
C LEU A 116 0.98 3.82 3.81
N PHE A 117 1.27 2.70 4.48
CA PHE A 117 2.34 1.80 4.10
C PHE A 117 2.12 1.16 2.73
N MET A 118 0.90 0.68 2.45
CA MET A 118 0.51 0.13 1.15
C MET A 118 0.63 1.18 0.04
N THR A 119 0.23 2.42 0.32
CA THR A 119 0.33 3.54 -0.64
C THR A 119 1.79 3.86 -0.97
N LEU A 120 2.66 3.93 0.04
CA LEU A 120 4.10 4.17 -0.14
C LEU A 120 4.78 3.05 -0.93
N LEU A 121 4.49 1.78 -0.61
CA LEU A 121 5.04 0.63 -1.32
C LEU A 121 4.58 0.58 -2.79
N SER A 122 3.30 0.88 -3.03
CA SER A 122 2.74 1.00 -4.38
C SER A 122 3.47 2.07 -5.19
N LEU A 123 3.63 3.27 -4.63
CA LEU A 123 4.29 4.39 -5.28
C LEU A 123 5.78 4.11 -5.54
N ALA A 124 6.50 3.58 -4.54
CA ALA A 124 7.92 3.23 -4.66
C ALA A 124 8.16 2.27 -5.82
N ARG A 125 7.24 1.32 -6.04
CA ARG A 125 7.33 0.39 -7.17
C ARG A 125 7.14 1.06 -8.51
N PHE A 126 6.26 2.05 -8.62
CA PHE A 126 6.12 2.80 -9.88
C PHE A 126 7.32 3.69 -10.15
N ILE A 127 7.93 4.27 -9.11
CA ILE A 127 9.18 5.05 -9.25
C ILE A 127 10.33 4.16 -9.73
N SER A 128 10.47 2.94 -9.20
CA SER A 128 11.52 2.01 -9.63
C SER A 128 11.36 1.53 -11.08
N LEU A 129 10.17 1.68 -11.65
CA LEU A 129 9.86 1.37 -13.04
C LEU A 129 10.03 2.56 -13.99
N ILE A 130 10.22 3.77 -13.48
CA ILE A 130 10.58 4.92 -14.31
C ILE A 130 12.01 4.66 -14.81
N PRO A 131 12.23 4.56 -16.14
CA PRO A 131 13.57 4.38 -16.67
C PRO A 131 14.44 5.53 -16.17
N ALA A 132 15.62 5.21 -15.64
CA ALA A 132 16.57 6.20 -15.16
C ALA A 132 16.71 7.30 -16.23
N PRO A 133 16.49 8.59 -15.88
CA PRO A 133 16.50 9.65 -16.87
C PRO A 133 17.86 9.63 -17.57
N LYS A 134 17.86 9.42 -18.89
CA LYS A 134 19.06 9.63 -19.68
C LYS A 134 19.43 11.10 -19.53
N THR A 135 20.61 11.38 -19.00
CA THR A 135 21.06 12.75 -18.83
C THR A 135 21.03 13.45 -20.19
N ARG A 136 20.45 14.65 -20.23
CA ARG A 136 20.50 15.54 -21.40
C ARG A 136 21.64 16.54 -21.28
N ASP A 137 22.41 16.45 -20.18
CA ASP A 137 23.54 17.34 -19.95
C ASP A 137 24.71 16.93 -20.84
N ILE A 138 25.16 17.88 -21.66
CA ILE A 138 26.22 17.69 -22.66
C ILE A 138 27.55 17.36 -21.97
N ILE A 139 27.75 17.84 -20.75
CA ILE A 139 28.98 17.61 -19.98
C ILE A 139 29.06 16.15 -19.50
N GLU A 140 27.96 15.62 -18.94
CA GLU A 140 27.90 14.23 -18.47
C GLU A 140 27.95 13.24 -19.63
N ILE A 141 27.32 13.54 -20.77
CA ILE A 141 27.41 12.71 -21.98
C ILE A 141 28.87 12.59 -22.45
N LYS A 142 29.61 13.71 -22.52
CA LYS A 142 31.03 13.71 -22.89
C LYS A 142 31.91 12.93 -21.92
N GLN A 143 31.61 12.98 -20.62
CA GLN A 143 32.36 12.22 -19.61
C GLN A 143 32.13 10.71 -19.77
N ILE A 144 30.88 10.29 -20.00
CA ILE A 144 30.53 8.88 -20.25
C ILE A 144 31.17 8.35 -21.54
N GLU A 145 31.20 9.15 -22.61
CA GLU A 145 31.86 8.80 -23.87
C GLU A 145 33.39 8.70 -23.70
N SER A 146 34.02 9.67 -23.02
CA SER A 146 35.47 9.64 -22.75
C SER A 146 35.92 8.47 -21.86
N ALA A 147 35.03 7.97 -20.99
CA ALA A 147 35.31 6.82 -20.16
C ALA A 147 35.22 5.49 -20.93
N LYS A 148 34.43 5.45 -22.02
CA LYS A 148 34.32 4.29 -22.92
C LYS A 148 35.47 4.18 -23.91
N ASP A 149 36.03 5.30 -24.37
CA ASP A 149 37.16 5.31 -25.32
C ASP A 149 38.51 4.95 -24.67
N ASN A 150 38.59 4.93 -23.33
CA ASN A 150 39.80 4.58 -22.58
C ASN A 150 39.82 3.12 -22.06
N GLN A 151 38.89 2.28 -22.51
CA GLN A 151 38.88 0.82 -22.31
C GLN A 151 39.13 0.09 -23.64
#